data_AF-A0A358C1C6-F1
#
_entry.id   AF-A0A358C1C6-F1
#
_cell.length_a   1.000
_cell.length_b   1.000
_cell.length_c   1.000
_cell.angle_alpha   90.00
_cell.angle_beta   90.00
_cell.angle_gamma   90.00
#
_symmetry.space_group_name_H-M   'P 1'
#
loop_
_entity.id
_entity.type
_entity.pdbx_description
1 polymer ?
#
loop_
_entity_poly.entity_id
_entity_poly.type
_entity_poly.pdbx_seq_one_letter_code
_entity_poly.pdbx_strand_id
1 'polypeptide(L)'
;MSNRLFPPYLNAGSFGDAVWVMQMILNGLVGSRRTVEVNGRHEGESVKAVMRLQREILGLAESEVDGNFGPGTRKALRERFGIDVDVIPLPVVTISLYTQWMGPDHVGIKYWPPR
;
A
#
# COMPACT_ATOMS: atom_id res chain seq x y z
N MET A 1 -8.26 7.51 -18.17
CA MET A 1 -7.76 7.81 -16.82
C MET A 1 -8.10 6.64 -15.91
N SER A 2 -7.20 6.22 -15.01
CA SER A 2 -7.50 5.13 -14.07
C SER A 2 -8.44 5.63 -12.97
N ASN A 3 -9.54 4.91 -12.72
CA ASN A 3 -10.56 5.30 -11.72
C ASN A 3 -10.37 4.62 -10.35
N ARG A 4 -9.17 4.07 -10.09
CA ARG A 4 -8.87 3.33 -8.85
C ARG A 4 -7.99 4.16 -7.91
N LEU A 5 -8.21 3.98 -6.61
CA LEU A 5 -7.48 4.67 -5.55
C LEU A 5 -5.98 4.32 -5.54
N PHE A 6 -5.65 3.04 -5.69
CA PHE A 6 -4.28 2.57 -5.53
C PHE A 6 -3.43 2.75 -6.81
N PRO A 7 -2.24 3.37 -6.71
CA PRO A 7 -1.23 3.28 -7.76
C PRO A 7 -0.70 1.84 -7.91
N PRO A 8 0.07 1.54 -8.97
CA PRO A 8 0.63 0.19 -9.17
C PRO A 8 1.51 -0.31 -8.01
N TYR A 9 2.21 0.60 -7.33
CA TYR A 9 2.98 0.30 -6.13
C TYR A 9 2.80 1.42 -5.09
N LEU A 10 2.92 1.05 -3.81
CA LEU A 10 3.25 1.99 -2.75
C LEU A 10 4.56 1.53 -2.13
N ASN A 11 5.65 2.24 -2.45
CA ASN A 11 6.98 1.96 -1.93
C ASN A 11 7.31 2.93 -0.79
N ALA A 12 8.36 2.62 -0.03
CA ALA A 12 8.86 3.51 1.02
C ALA A 12 9.00 4.97 0.50
N GLY A 13 8.45 5.92 1.25
CA GLY A 13 8.37 7.34 0.88
C GLY A 13 7.07 7.75 0.17
N SER A 14 6.20 6.81 -0.20
CA SER A 14 4.88 7.14 -0.76
C SER A 14 3.96 7.76 0.30
N PHE A 15 3.07 8.67 -0.10
CA PHE A 15 2.06 9.23 0.80
C PHE A 15 0.75 9.60 0.09
N GLY A 16 -0.34 9.64 0.86
CA GLY A 16 -1.68 10.04 0.39
C GLY A 16 -2.78 9.04 0.73
N ASP A 17 -3.94 9.19 0.11
CA ASP A 17 -5.17 8.44 0.44
C ASP A 17 -5.01 6.92 0.29
N ALA A 18 -4.28 6.45 -0.73
CA ALA A 18 -4.03 5.03 -0.90
C ALA A 18 -3.19 4.47 0.28
N VAL A 19 -2.28 5.27 0.83
CA VAL A 19 -1.46 4.89 1.99
C VAL A 19 -2.29 4.84 3.26
N TRP A 20 -3.25 5.76 3.45
CA TRP A 20 -4.22 5.70 4.56
C TRP A 20 -4.97 4.36 4.57
N VAL A 21 -5.55 3.99 3.43
CA VAL A 21 -6.31 2.74 3.30
C VAL A 21 -5.39 1.52 3.50
N MET A 22 -4.18 1.54 2.95
CA MET A 22 -3.18 0.50 3.18
C MET A 22 -2.86 0.33 4.68
N GLN A 23 -2.65 1.43 5.42
CA GLN A 23 -2.36 1.38 6.86
C GLN A 23 -3.55 0.81 7.67
N MET A 24 -4.79 1.11 7.28
CA MET A 24 -5.98 0.49 7.89
C MET A 24 -6.03 -1.03 7.66
N ILE A 25 -5.75 -1.48 6.42
CA ILE A 25 -5.67 -2.91 6.09
C ILE A 25 -4.56 -3.59 6.91
N LEU A 26 -3.39 -2.95 7.01
CA LEU A 26 -2.28 -3.46 7.83
C LEU A 26 -2.68 -3.61 9.30
N ASN A 27 -3.39 -2.64 9.88
CA ASN A 27 -3.86 -2.76 11.26
C ASN A 27 -4.87 -3.90 11.42
N GLY A 28 -5.73 -4.15 10.44
CA GLY A 28 -6.66 -5.28 10.45
C GLY A 28 -5.99 -6.66 10.35
N LEU A 29 -4.87 -6.76 9.63
CA LEU A 29 -4.23 -8.05 9.33
C LEU A 29 -2.99 -8.37 10.19
N VAL A 30 -2.20 -7.36 10.57
CA VAL A 30 -0.94 -7.51 11.32
C VAL A 30 -0.86 -6.64 12.58
N GLY A 31 -1.89 -5.84 12.88
CA GLY A 31 -1.88 -4.84 13.95
C GLY A 31 -1.81 -5.40 15.38
N SER A 32 -2.09 -6.69 15.59
CA SER A 32 -2.04 -7.34 16.91
C SER A 32 -0.64 -7.39 17.52
N ARG A 33 0.43 -7.35 16.70
CA ARG A 33 1.82 -7.33 17.18
C ARG A 33 2.35 -5.92 17.38
N ARG A 34 2.00 -5.00 16.47
CA ARG A 34 2.36 -3.58 16.54
C ARG A 34 1.48 -2.78 15.59
N THR A 35 0.70 -1.86 16.15
CA THR A 35 -0.17 -0.97 15.38
C THR A 35 0.64 0.00 14.54
N VAL A 36 0.26 0.15 13.28
CA VAL A 36 0.77 1.18 12.37
C VAL A 36 -0.05 2.44 12.61
N GLU A 37 0.63 3.57 12.83
CA GLU A 37 -0.04 4.88 12.85
C GLU A 37 -0.67 5.14 11.48
N VAL A 38 -1.97 5.47 11.47
CA VAL A 38 -2.68 5.80 10.24
C VAL A 38 -2.51 7.30 10.00
N ASN A 39 -1.57 7.67 9.14
CA ASN A 39 -1.17 9.05 8.87
C ASN A 39 -0.93 9.33 7.37
N GLY A 40 -1.14 8.33 6.53
CA GLY A 40 -0.96 8.44 5.08
C GLY A 40 0.49 8.49 4.61
N ARG A 41 1.48 8.14 5.45
CA ARG A 41 2.91 8.07 5.08
C ARG A 41 3.44 6.65 5.12
N HIS A 42 3.98 6.19 3.99
CA HIS A 42 4.56 4.87 3.89
C HIS A 42 6.05 4.90 4.23
N GLU A 43 6.35 5.01 5.51
CA GLU A 43 7.71 5.03 6.06
C GLU A 43 7.80 4.24 7.38
N GLY A 44 9.03 3.99 7.84
CA GLY A 44 9.30 3.42 9.16
C GLY A 44 8.51 2.14 9.47
N GLU A 45 7.62 2.22 10.46
CA GLU A 45 6.83 1.08 10.92
C GLU A 45 5.81 0.57 9.88
N SER A 46 5.32 1.42 8.98
CA SER A 46 4.42 0.97 7.91
C SER A 46 5.14 0.07 6.90
N VAL A 47 6.41 0.36 6.57
CA VAL A 47 7.25 -0.50 5.71
C VAL A 47 7.49 -1.85 6.38
N LYS A 48 7.88 -1.83 7.67
CA LYS A 48 8.06 -3.06 8.45
C LYS A 48 6.76 -3.88 8.54
N ALA A 49 5.60 -3.22 8.63
CA ALA A 49 4.31 -3.89 8.64
C ALA A 49 3.99 -4.56 7.31
N VAL A 50 4.32 -3.95 6.18
CA VAL A 50 4.20 -4.60 4.86
C VAL A 50 5.13 -5.82 4.78
N MET A 51 6.38 -5.72 5.24
CA MET A 51 7.29 -6.87 5.27
C MET A 51 6.75 -8.02 6.14
N ARG A 52 6.16 -7.71 7.31
CA ARG A 52 5.51 -8.72 8.16
C ARG A 52 4.29 -9.33 7.48
N LEU A 53 3.46 -8.51 6.83
CA LEU A 53 2.32 -8.99 6.05
C LEU A 53 2.81 -9.96 4.97
N GLN A 54 3.81 -9.59 4.18
CA GLN A 54 4.38 -10.42 3.12
C GLN A 54 4.92 -11.76 3.66
N ARG A 55 5.76 -11.71 4.69
CA ARG A 55 6.41 -12.91 5.26
C ARG A 55 5.45 -13.80 6.04
N GLU A 56 4.76 -13.22 7.02
CA GLU A 56 4.10 -13.99 8.09
C GLU A 56 2.65 -14.31 7.75
N ILE A 57 2.01 -13.42 7.00
CA ILE A 57 0.59 -13.54 6.69
C ILE A 57 0.39 -14.02 5.25
N LEU A 58 1.10 -13.48 4.27
CA LEU A 58 0.93 -13.89 2.87
C LEU A 58 1.80 -15.10 2.51
N GLY A 59 2.87 -15.36 3.27
CA GLY A 59 3.77 -16.49 3.04
C GLY A 59 4.56 -16.35 1.74
N LEU A 60 4.91 -15.12 1.35
CA LEU A 60 5.72 -14.86 0.16
C LEU A 60 7.15 -15.38 0.35
N ALA A 61 7.84 -15.66 -0.76
CA ALA A 61 9.25 -16.06 -0.70
C ALA A 61 10.09 -14.92 -0.09
N GLU A 62 11.17 -15.25 0.63
CA GLU A 62 12.01 -14.21 1.27
C GLU A 62 12.56 -13.18 0.26
N SER A 63 12.78 -13.57 -1.00
CA SER A 63 13.18 -12.67 -2.09
C SER A 63 12.10 -11.65 -2.49
N GLU A 64 10.86 -11.85 -2.07
CA GLU A 64 9.70 -11.00 -2.35
C GLU A 64 9.29 -10.16 -1.13
N VAL A 65 9.95 -10.33 0.02
CA VAL A 65 9.71 -9.56 1.24
C VAL A 65 10.51 -8.27 1.21
N ASP A 66 9.99 -7.29 0.46
CA ASP A 66 10.66 -6.02 0.16
C ASP A 66 10.03 -4.80 0.86
N GLY A 67 8.88 -4.98 1.52
CA GLY A 67 8.14 -3.90 2.15
C GLY A 67 7.36 -3.02 1.17
N ASN A 68 7.31 -3.38 -0.12
CA ASN A 68 6.55 -2.69 -1.13
C ASN A 68 5.13 -3.25 -1.24
N PHE A 69 4.14 -2.37 -1.23
CA PHE A 69 2.75 -2.76 -1.47
C PHE A 69 2.46 -2.79 -2.97
N GLY A 70 3.12 -3.74 -3.67
CA GLY A 70 3.08 -3.90 -5.12
C GLY A 70 2.19 -5.05 -5.62
N PRO A 71 2.26 -5.40 -6.91
CA PRO A 71 1.41 -6.42 -7.55
C PRO A 71 1.43 -7.79 -6.85
N GLY A 72 2.58 -8.25 -6.37
CA GLY A 72 2.70 -9.52 -5.63
C GLY A 72 1.90 -9.50 -4.33
N THR A 73 2.15 -8.50 -3.48
CA THR A 73 1.41 -8.28 -2.23
C THR A 73 -0.10 -8.19 -2.46
N ARG A 74 -0.52 -7.44 -3.49
CA ARG A 74 -1.94 -7.21 -3.81
C ARG A 74 -2.63 -8.47 -4.35
N LYS A 75 -1.95 -9.23 -5.22
CA LYS A 75 -2.43 -10.52 -5.71
C LYS A 75 -2.63 -11.49 -4.54
N ALA A 76 -1.66 -11.61 -3.65
CA ALA A 76 -1.74 -12.50 -2.50
C ALA A 76 -2.84 -12.09 -1.51
N LEU A 77 -3.07 -10.78 -1.30
CA LEU A 77 -4.20 -10.30 -0.50
C LEU A 77 -5.56 -10.72 -1.08
N ARG A 78 -5.73 -10.57 -2.39
CA ARG A 78 -6.96 -10.99 -3.08
C ARG A 78 -7.15 -12.51 -2.99
N GLU A 79 -6.11 -13.29 -3.27
CA GLU A 79 -6.20 -14.76 -3.29
C GLU A 79 -6.43 -15.34 -1.89
N ARG A 80 -5.81 -14.77 -0.86
CA ARG A 80 -5.84 -15.34 0.50
C ARG A 80 -6.97 -14.79 1.37
N PHE A 81 -7.40 -13.56 1.14
CA PHE A 81 -8.38 -12.87 1.99
C PHE A 81 -9.56 -12.27 1.22
N GLY A 82 -9.59 -12.35 -0.11
CA GLY A 82 -10.62 -11.67 -0.92
C GLY A 82 -10.53 -10.14 -0.88
N ILE A 83 -9.44 -9.58 -0.35
CA ILE A 83 -9.23 -8.13 -0.28
C ILE A 83 -8.64 -7.68 -1.61
N ASP A 84 -9.51 -7.15 -2.49
CA ASP A 84 -9.08 -6.55 -3.75
C ASP A 84 -9.03 -5.01 -3.63
N VAL A 85 -7.81 -4.46 -3.52
CA VAL A 85 -7.61 -3.02 -3.48
C VAL A 85 -7.64 -2.35 -4.87
N ASP A 86 -7.62 -3.13 -5.97
CA ASP A 86 -7.72 -2.59 -7.34
C ASP A 86 -9.13 -2.09 -7.66
N VAL A 87 -10.14 -2.62 -6.98
CA VAL A 87 -11.55 -2.23 -7.20
C VAL A 87 -11.98 -1.02 -6.37
N ILE A 88 -11.13 -0.54 -5.46
CA ILE A 88 -11.44 0.65 -4.63
C ILE A 88 -11.42 1.88 -5.53
N PRO A 89 -12.56 2.58 -5.73
CA PRO A 89 -12.63 3.73 -6.61
C PRO A 89 -11.95 4.95 -5.99
N LEU A 90 -11.55 5.90 -6.83
CA LEU A 90 -11.16 7.23 -6.36
C LEU A 90 -12.36 7.93 -5.72
N PRO A 91 -12.26 8.45 -4.48
CA PRO A 91 -13.36 9.17 -3.85
C PRO A 91 -13.63 10.50 -4.55
N VAL A 92 -14.90 10.90 -4.65
CA VAL A 92 -15.35 12.13 -5.32
C VAL A 92 -14.96 13.41 -4.52
N VAL A 93 -14.67 13.28 -3.24
CA VAL A 93 -14.34 14.37 -2.30
C VAL A 93 -12.87 14.34 -1.88
N THR A 94 -11.95 14.54 -2.83
CA THR A 94 -10.51 14.68 -2.50
C THR A 94 -10.19 16.16 -2.18
N ILE A 95 -10.27 16.54 -0.91
CA ILE A 95 -9.64 17.78 -0.44
C ILE A 95 -8.12 17.50 -0.37
N SER A 96 -7.38 17.82 -1.43
CA SER A 96 -5.91 18.03 -1.46
C SER A 96 -5.06 16.89 -0.84
N LEU A 97 -4.58 15.84 -1.53
CA LEU A 97 -3.75 15.77 -2.74
C LEU A 97 -3.67 14.29 -3.17
N TYR A 98 -3.52 14.07 -4.48
CA TYR A 98 -3.20 12.78 -5.11
C TYR A 98 -2.11 11.99 -4.39
N THR A 99 -2.16 10.65 -4.49
CA THR A 99 -1.10 9.81 -3.92
C THR A 99 0.20 10.11 -4.64
N GLN A 100 1.17 10.67 -3.91
CA GLN A 100 2.54 10.69 -4.35
C GLN A 100 3.10 9.30 -4.11
N TRP A 101 3.38 8.57 -5.19
CA TRP A 101 3.95 7.24 -5.08
C TRP A 101 5.35 7.19 -5.64
N MET A 102 6.20 6.43 -4.96
CA MET A 102 7.57 6.16 -5.38
C MET A 102 7.56 4.94 -6.30
N GLY A 103 8.15 5.07 -7.48
CA GLY A 103 8.30 4.00 -8.47
C GLY A 103 9.07 2.78 -7.93
N PRO A 104 9.02 1.62 -8.63
CA PRO A 104 9.79 0.43 -8.26
C PRO A 104 11.31 0.66 -8.21
N ASP A 105 11.79 1.72 -8.87
CA ASP A 105 13.16 2.20 -8.86
C ASP A 105 13.47 3.10 -7.65
N HIS A 106 12.49 3.50 -6.85
CA HIS A 106 12.59 4.49 -5.77
C HIS A 106 13.10 5.86 -6.26
N VAL A 107 13.00 6.14 -7.56
CA VAL A 107 13.44 7.40 -8.18
C VAL A 107 12.25 8.16 -8.74
N GLY A 108 12.17 9.44 -8.39
CA GLY A 108 11.20 10.37 -8.95
C GLY A 108 9.82 10.35 -8.28
N ILE A 109 9.32 11.55 -8.02
CA ILE A 109 7.98 11.79 -7.47
C ILE A 109 6.96 11.62 -8.60
N LYS A 110 6.04 10.65 -8.47
CA LYS A 110 4.90 10.49 -9.38
C LYS A 110 3.60 10.77 -8.63
N TYR A 111 2.65 11.41 -9.31
CA TYR A 111 1.31 11.68 -8.76
C TYR A 111 0.30 10.67 -9.31
N TRP A 112 -0.62 10.22 -8.45
CA TRP A 112 -1.65 9.25 -8.79
C TRP A 112 -3.06 9.67 -8.31
N PRO A 113 -4.08 9.61 -9.20
CA PRO A 113 -4.02 9.33 -10.65
C PRO A 113 -3.11 10.29 -11.45
N PRO A 114 -2.64 9.85 -12.64
CA PRO A 114 -1.87 10.72 -13.54
C PRO A 114 -2.73 11.92 -13.93
N ARG A 115 -2.15 13.13 -13.88
CA ARG A 115 -2.75 14.33 -14.46
C ARG A 115 -2.62 14.33 -15.96
#